data_AF-A0A7X7R1D4-F1
#
_entry.id   AF-A0A7X7R1D4-F1
#
_cell.length_a   1.000
_cell.length_b   1.000
_cell.length_c   1.000
_cell.angle_alpha   90.00
_cell.angle_beta   90.00
_cell.angle_gamma   90.00
#
_symmetry.space_group_name_H-M   'P 1'
#
loop_
_entity.id
_entity.type
_entity.pdbx_description
1 polymer ?
#
loop_
_entity_poly.entity_id
_entity_poly.type
_entity_poly.pdbx_seq_one_letter_code
_entity_poly.pdbx_strand_id
1 'polypeptide(L)'
;MVYNWEKIFKNKSDKELYEIFLGKRLLNDEAKEYAEKELKQRKFDFSNIEAYKKKWKLEKLIQEERNEIGVIHFGWLYYRYNSKETLWLAIISAFIVFFLTLDYFFIFFKTTYVTNNQYVQLVLIIVLLLQSVFALLLYFRKRKEERLRKEEIKKLIN
;
A
#
# COMPACT_ATOMS: atom_id res chain seq x y z
N MET A 1 7.25 39.55 7.46
CA MET A 1 7.48 39.27 6.02
C MET A 1 6.12 39.13 5.36
N VAL A 2 5.85 39.89 4.29
CA VAL A 2 4.60 39.79 3.53
C VAL A 2 4.73 38.58 2.60
N TYR A 3 4.04 37.49 2.90
CA TYR A 3 4.01 36.31 2.04
C TYR A 3 3.12 36.60 0.83
N ASN A 4 3.60 36.29 -0.39
CA ASN A 4 2.79 36.43 -1.60
C ASN A 4 1.85 35.21 -1.76
N TRP A 5 0.81 35.16 -0.93
CA TRP A 5 -0.16 34.06 -0.92
C TRP A 5 -0.86 33.87 -2.25
N GLU A 6 -1.14 34.96 -2.98
CA GLU A 6 -1.81 34.91 -4.28
C GLU A 6 -1.00 34.11 -5.31
N LYS A 7 0.32 34.32 -5.37
CA LYS A 7 1.18 33.55 -6.28
C LYS A 7 1.34 32.09 -5.85
N ILE A 8 1.35 31.84 -4.54
CA ILE A 8 1.49 30.48 -3.97
C ILE A 8 0.24 29.64 -4.26
N PHE A 9 -0.95 30.23 -4.11
CA PHE A 9 -2.23 29.52 -4.20
C PHE A 9 -2.72 29.28 -5.62
N LYS A 10 -2.29 30.08 -6.61
CA LYS A 10 -2.57 29.83 -8.04
C LYS A 10 -2.19 28.42 -8.51
N ASN A 11 -1.11 27.85 -7.96
CA ASN A 11 -0.62 26.52 -8.34
C ASN A 11 -1.16 25.38 -7.46
N LYS A 12 -1.99 25.68 -6.46
CA LYS A 12 -2.54 24.68 -5.54
C LYS A 12 -3.82 24.06 -6.07
N SER A 13 -4.07 22.81 -5.71
CA SER A 13 -5.32 22.13 -6.02
C SER A 13 -6.48 22.67 -5.17
N ASP A 14 -7.71 22.57 -5.68
CA ASP A 14 -8.91 23.02 -4.94
C ASP A 14 -9.04 22.30 -3.58
N LYS A 15 -8.61 21.04 -3.51
CA LYS A 15 -8.52 20.28 -2.27
C LYS A 15 -7.58 20.91 -1.26
N GLU A 16 -6.35 21.25 -1.68
CA GLU A 16 -5.36 21.88 -0.80
C GLU A 16 -5.85 23.24 -0.32
N LEU A 17 -6.43 24.06 -1.21
CA LEU A 17 -6.99 25.36 -0.84
C LEU A 17 -8.14 25.21 0.16
N TYR A 18 -9.00 24.22 -0.02
CA TYR A 18 -10.10 23.94 0.90
C TYR A 18 -9.59 23.43 2.27
N GLU A 19 -8.53 22.62 2.31
CA GLU A 19 -7.88 22.20 3.56
C GLU A 19 -7.26 23.39 4.31
N ILE A 20 -6.65 24.34 3.58
CA ILE A 20 -6.09 25.58 4.15
C ILE A 20 -7.21 26.46 4.71
N PHE A 21 -8.28 26.67 3.95
CA PHE A 21 -9.47 27.42 4.37
C PHE A 21 -10.06 26.86 5.69
N LEU A 22 -10.17 25.53 5.82
CA LEU A 22 -10.65 24.87 7.03
C LEU A 22 -9.66 24.93 8.23
N GLY A 23 -8.47 25.51 8.06
CA GLY A 23 -7.46 25.58 9.11
C GLY A 23 -6.81 24.22 9.44
N LYS A 24 -6.88 23.24 8.53
CA LYS A 24 -6.22 21.93 8.74
C LYS A 24 -4.70 21.97 8.55
N ARG A 25 -4.17 23.11 8.10
CA ARG A 25 -2.73 23.38 7.94
C ARG A 25 -2.31 24.43 8.97
N LEU A 26 -1.09 24.30 9.47
CA LEU A 26 -0.44 25.27 10.36
C LEU A 26 -0.04 26.52 9.56
N LEU A 27 -1.02 27.28 9.08
CA LEU A 27 -0.85 28.54 8.37
C LEU A 27 -1.61 29.64 9.10
N ASN A 28 -1.14 30.88 8.95
CA ASN A 28 -1.71 32.07 9.59
C ASN A 28 -3.13 32.35 9.06
N ASP A 29 -3.94 33.10 9.80
CA ASP A 29 -5.34 33.39 9.42
C ASP A 29 -5.45 34.12 8.07
N GLU A 30 -4.47 34.97 7.72
CA GLU A 30 -4.36 35.60 6.41
C GLU A 30 -4.36 34.56 5.27
N ALA A 31 -3.68 33.42 5.44
CA ALA A 31 -3.67 32.34 4.46
C ALA A 31 -5.05 31.70 4.25
N LYS A 32 -5.93 31.72 5.26
CA LYS A 32 -7.30 31.20 5.13
C LYS A 32 -8.14 32.12 4.25
N GLU A 33 -8.05 33.44 4.47
CA GLU A 33 -8.77 34.44 3.68
C GLU A 33 -8.35 34.41 2.21
N TYR A 34 -7.04 34.32 1.94
CA TYR A 34 -6.54 34.20 0.57
C TYR A 34 -6.95 32.87 -0.09
N ALA A 35 -7.00 31.76 0.66
CA ALA A 35 -7.47 30.48 0.14
C ALA A 35 -8.97 30.52 -0.21
N GLU A 36 -9.80 31.14 0.63
CA GLU A 36 -11.23 31.34 0.36
C GLU A 36 -11.45 32.20 -0.88
N LYS A 37 -10.70 33.31 -1.00
CA LYS A 37 -10.79 34.23 -2.14
C LYS A 37 -10.42 33.52 -3.45
N GLU A 38 -9.36 32.73 -3.46
CA GLU A 38 -8.94 31.94 -4.62
C GLU A 38 -9.98 30.88 -4.99
N LEU A 39 -10.54 30.15 -4.00
CA LEU A 39 -11.62 29.19 -4.24
C LEU A 39 -12.86 29.85 -4.87
N LYS A 40 -13.26 31.03 -4.37
CA LYS A 40 -14.35 31.83 -4.94
C LYS A 40 -14.05 32.27 -6.38
N GLN A 41 -12.82 32.71 -6.67
CA GLN A 41 -12.39 33.06 -8.03
C GLN A 41 -12.50 31.87 -9.00
N ARG A 42 -12.20 30.65 -8.52
CA ARG A 42 -12.34 29.40 -9.28
C ARG A 42 -13.78 28.89 -9.38
N LYS A 43 -14.76 29.64 -8.87
CA LYS A 43 -16.18 29.26 -8.79
C LYS A 43 -16.37 27.93 -8.04
N PHE A 44 -15.59 27.70 -6.99
CA PHE A 44 -15.76 26.54 -6.12
C PHE A 44 -17.12 26.61 -5.42
N ASP A 45 -17.92 25.56 -5.56
CA ASP A 45 -19.25 25.49 -4.96
C ASP A 45 -19.17 24.97 -3.52
N PHE A 46 -19.21 25.91 -2.57
CA PHE A 46 -19.23 25.60 -1.13
C PHE A 46 -20.53 24.94 -0.67
N SER A 47 -21.61 24.97 -1.46
CA SER A 47 -22.85 24.27 -1.11
C SER A 47 -22.77 22.77 -1.41
N ASN A 48 -21.94 22.38 -2.38
CA ASN A 48 -21.78 20.99 -2.83
C ASN A 48 -20.47 20.33 -2.37
N ILE A 49 -20.07 20.61 -1.13
CA ILE A 49 -18.83 20.07 -0.53
C ILE A 49 -18.82 18.54 -0.55
N GLU A 50 -19.96 17.88 -0.39
CA GLU A 50 -20.04 16.42 -0.38
C GLU A 50 -19.60 15.79 -1.70
N ALA A 51 -19.99 16.37 -2.85
CA ALA A 51 -19.56 15.88 -4.15
C ALA A 51 -18.03 16.04 -4.32
N TYR A 52 -17.46 17.17 -3.90
CA TYR A 52 -16.01 17.38 -3.92
C TYR A 52 -15.26 16.39 -3.01
N LYS A 53 -15.77 16.14 -1.79
CA LYS A 53 -15.19 15.13 -0.90
C LYS A 53 -15.22 13.74 -1.52
N LYS A 54 -16.32 13.34 -2.16
CA LYS A 54 -16.43 12.08 -2.90
C LYS A 54 -15.41 12.02 -4.04
N LYS A 55 -15.31 13.08 -4.85
CA LYS A 55 -14.34 13.19 -5.95
C LYS A 55 -12.90 13.06 -5.47
N TRP A 56 -12.50 13.81 -4.45
CA TRP A 56 -11.13 13.73 -3.91
C TRP A 56 -10.82 12.38 -3.27
N LYS A 57 -11.82 11.74 -2.65
CA LYS A 57 -11.68 10.38 -2.13
C LYS A 57 -11.47 9.39 -3.28
N LEU A 58 -12.25 9.51 -4.35
CA LEU A 58 -12.12 8.69 -5.54
C LEU A 58 -10.74 8.86 -6.20
N GLU A 59 -10.28 10.11 -6.39
CA GLU A 59 -8.94 10.41 -6.93
C GLU A 59 -7.84 9.77 -6.09
N LYS A 60 -7.96 9.85 -4.75
CA LYS A 60 -7.01 9.19 -3.83
C LYS A 60 -7.00 7.67 -4.01
N LEU A 61 -8.18 7.04 -4.08
CA LEU A 61 -8.29 5.59 -4.25
C LEU A 61 -7.77 5.13 -5.62
N ILE A 62 -8.01 5.90 -6.68
CA ILE A 62 -7.47 5.64 -8.03
C ILE A 62 -5.95 5.81 -8.03
N GLN A 63 -5.42 6.81 -7.34
CA GLN A 63 -3.97 7.01 -7.24
C GLN A 63 -3.29 5.90 -6.43
N GLU A 64 -3.93 5.43 -5.36
CA GLU A 64 -3.52 4.24 -4.60
C GLU A 64 -3.61 2.96 -5.45
N GLU A 65 -4.55 2.89 -6.40
CA GLU A 65 -4.63 1.80 -7.38
C GLU A 65 -3.55 1.92 -8.47
N ARG A 66 -3.15 3.11 -8.90
CA ARG A 66 -2.02 3.24 -9.85
C ARG A 66 -0.69 2.92 -9.18
N ASN A 67 -0.58 3.23 -7.89
CA ASN A 67 0.60 2.99 -7.08
C ASN A 67 0.41 1.72 -6.23
N GLU A 68 0.04 0.57 -6.83
CA GLU A 68 -0.21 -0.74 -6.15
C GLU A 68 1.00 -1.33 -5.40
N ILE A 69 1.79 -0.52 -4.73
CA ILE A 69 2.97 -0.91 -3.99
C ILE A 69 2.56 -0.95 -2.52
N GLY A 70 2.40 -2.17 -2.00
CA GLY A 70 2.31 -2.36 -0.56
C GLY A 70 3.67 -2.08 0.05
N VAL A 71 3.69 -1.47 1.22
CA VAL A 71 4.93 -1.18 1.95
C VAL A 71 4.85 -1.86 3.31
N ILE A 72 5.79 -2.76 3.58
CA ILE A 72 6.01 -3.28 4.94
C ILE A 72 7.22 -2.57 5.50
N HIS A 73 7.07 -2.08 6.74
CA HIS A 73 8.14 -1.46 7.51
C HIS A 73 8.52 -2.40 8.66
N PHE A 74 9.67 -3.07 8.56
CA PHE A 74 10.25 -3.85 9.66
C PHE A 74 11.55 -3.17 10.10
N GLY A 75 11.46 -2.22 11.04
CA GLY A 75 12.62 -1.46 11.52
C GLY A 75 13.34 -0.73 10.36
N TRP A 76 14.56 -1.16 10.04
CA TRP A 76 15.37 -0.63 8.94
C TRP A 76 15.05 -1.19 7.53
N LEU A 77 14.20 -2.22 7.44
CA LEU A 77 13.91 -2.92 6.20
C LEU A 77 12.64 -2.34 5.60
N TYR A 78 12.84 -1.69 4.45
CA TYR A 78 11.78 -1.12 3.65
C TYR A 78 11.51 -2.05 2.46
N TYR A 79 10.43 -2.84 2.54
CA TYR A 79 10.08 -3.78 1.47
C TYR A 79 8.81 -3.33 0.74
N ARG A 80 9.00 -2.97 -0.53
CA ARG A 80 7.93 -2.69 -1.48
C ARG A 80 7.52 -3.98 -2.16
N TYR A 81 6.23 -4.30 -2.16
CA TYR A 81 5.75 -5.55 -2.73
C TYR A 81 4.46 -5.38 -3.53
N ASN A 82 4.41 -6.03 -4.69
CA ASN A 82 3.18 -6.23 -5.45
C ASN A 82 2.43 -7.50 -4.96
N SER A 83 1.09 -7.53 -5.03
CA SER A 83 0.31 -8.72 -4.68
C SER A 83 0.67 -9.89 -5.60
N LYS A 84 0.88 -9.62 -6.89
CA LYS A 84 1.38 -10.61 -7.86
C LYS A 84 2.78 -11.13 -7.51
N GLU A 85 3.69 -10.25 -7.12
CA GLU A 85 5.06 -10.63 -6.72
C GLU A 85 5.06 -11.50 -5.48
N THR A 86 4.28 -11.15 -4.45
CA THR A 86 4.15 -11.99 -3.24
C THR A 86 3.56 -13.35 -3.53
N LEU A 87 2.61 -13.44 -4.47
CA LEU A 87 2.05 -14.72 -4.90
C LEU A 87 3.10 -15.56 -5.61
N TRP A 88 3.86 -14.98 -6.54
CA TRP A 88 4.95 -15.67 -7.22
C TRP A 88 6.04 -16.13 -6.27
N LEU A 89 6.44 -15.28 -5.31
CA LEU A 89 7.38 -15.66 -4.25
C LEU A 89 6.86 -16.84 -3.44
N ALA A 90 5.59 -16.84 -3.05
CA ALA A 90 4.97 -17.95 -2.32
C ALA A 90 4.95 -19.24 -3.16
N ILE A 91 4.63 -19.16 -4.46
CA ILE A 91 4.61 -20.32 -5.35
C ILE A 91 6.03 -20.89 -5.56
N ILE A 92 7.00 -20.04 -5.85
CA ILE A 92 8.40 -20.45 -6.09
C ILE A 92 8.99 -21.06 -4.81
N SER A 93 8.79 -20.43 -3.65
CA SER A 93 9.26 -20.97 -2.38
C SER A 93 8.60 -22.29 -2.03
N ALA A 94 7.28 -22.44 -2.23
CA ALA A 94 6.58 -23.71 -2.03
C ALA A 94 7.10 -24.81 -2.97
N PHE A 95 7.40 -24.47 -4.23
CA PHE A 95 7.98 -25.40 -5.19
C PHE A 95 9.37 -25.87 -4.73
N ILE A 96 10.25 -24.95 -4.31
CA ILE A 96 11.57 -25.29 -3.79
C ILE A 96 11.47 -26.18 -2.56
N VAL A 97 10.57 -25.85 -1.61
CA VAL A 97 10.30 -26.67 -0.42
C VAL A 97 9.89 -28.09 -0.82
N PHE A 98 9.02 -28.23 -1.82
CA PHE A 98 8.58 -29.54 -2.32
C PHE A 98 9.77 -30.39 -2.81
N PHE A 99 10.66 -29.84 -3.65
CA PHE A 99 11.84 -30.58 -4.13
C PHE A 99 12.81 -30.94 -3.00
N LEU A 100 13.06 -30.01 -2.07
CA LEU A 100 13.93 -30.29 -0.92
C LEU A 100 13.35 -31.38 -0.02
N THR A 101 12.02 -31.43 0.12
CA THR A 101 11.34 -32.47 0.91
C THR A 101 11.42 -33.82 0.22
N LEU A 102 11.27 -33.87 -1.11
CA LEU A 102 11.47 -35.11 -1.87
C LEU A 102 12.91 -35.62 -1.73
N ASP A 103 13.90 -34.74 -1.90
CA ASP A 103 15.31 -35.10 -1.74
C ASP A 103 15.63 -35.62 -0.32
N TYR A 104 15.15 -34.91 0.70
CA TYR A 104 15.26 -35.33 2.10
C TYR A 104 14.67 -36.74 2.31
N PHE A 105 13.49 -36.99 1.74
CA PHE A 105 12.82 -38.29 1.81
C PHE A 105 13.64 -39.38 1.08
N PHE A 106 14.13 -39.13 -0.13
CA PHE A 106 14.98 -40.09 -0.85
C PHE A 106 16.26 -40.45 -0.07
N ILE A 107 16.92 -39.45 0.54
CA ILE A 107 18.10 -39.67 1.37
C ILE A 107 17.73 -40.52 2.60
N PHE A 108 16.61 -40.21 3.25
CA PHE A 108 16.11 -40.96 4.41
C PHE A 108 15.88 -42.44 4.10
N PHE A 109 15.33 -42.78 2.93
CA PHE A 109 15.14 -44.19 2.54
C PHE A 109 16.44 -44.90 2.16
N LYS A 110 17.42 -44.17 1.62
CA LYS A 110 18.68 -44.75 1.12
C LYS A 110 19.73 -44.96 2.22
N THR A 111 19.65 -44.21 3.31
CA THR A 111 20.65 -44.23 4.38
C THR A 111 20.07 -44.71 5.71
N THR A 112 20.73 -45.67 6.35
CA THR A 112 20.30 -46.24 7.64
C THR A 112 20.69 -45.36 8.84
N TYR A 113 21.54 -44.35 8.62
CA TYR A 113 22.04 -43.44 9.65
C TYR A 113 21.74 -41.99 9.29
N VAL A 114 21.30 -41.24 10.29
CA VAL A 114 21.05 -39.80 10.16
C VAL A 114 22.38 -39.06 10.14
N THR A 115 22.58 -38.18 9.15
CA THR A 115 23.79 -37.37 9.01
C THR A 115 23.51 -35.92 9.40
N ASN A 116 24.54 -35.16 9.83
CA ASN A 116 24.39 -33.72 10.12
C ASN A 116 23.78 -32.93 8.95
N ASN A 117 24.01 -33.37 7.71
CA ASN A 117 23.44 -32.75 6.51
C ASN A 117 21.91 -32.86 6.46
N GLN A 118 21.32 -33.95 6.97
CA GLN A 118 19.87 -34.11 7.03
C GLN A 118 19.22 -33.10 7.97
N TYR A 119 19.82 -32.83 9.14
CA TYR A 119 19.30 -31.81 10.07
C TYR A 119 19.37 -30.39 9.47
N VAL A 120 20.48 -30.06 8.80
CA VAL A 120 20.62 -28.77 8.11
C VAL A 120 19.57 -28.62 7.02
N GLN A 121 19.34 -29.66 6.22
CA GLN A 121 18.31 -29.67 5.18
C GLN A 121 16.90 -29.52 5.77
N LEU A 122 16.60 -30.20 6.88
CA LEU A 122 15.32 -30.09 7.58
C LEU A 122 15.07 -28.66 8.10
N VAL A 123 16.07 -28.03 8.73
CA VAL A 123 15.96 -26.63 9.18
C VAL A 123 15.70 -25.70 7.99
N LEU A 124 16.40 -25.91 6.87
CA LEU A 124 16.24 -25.11 5.67
C LEU A 124 14.83 -25.26 5.06
N ILE A 125 14.29 -26.49 5.04
CA ILE A 125 12.89 -26.77 4.65
C ILE A 125 11.92 -25.98 5.54
N ILE A 126 12.11 -26.03 6.87
CA ILE A 126 11.23 -25.32 7.82
C ILE A 126 11.27 -23.81 7.59
N VAL A 127 12.46 -23.22 7.41
CA VAL A 127 12.62 -21.78 7.16
C VAL A 127 11.93 -21.36 5.87
N LEU A 128 12.12 -22.10 4.78
CA LEU A 128 11.49 -21.79 3.50
C LEU A 128 9.97 -21.99 3.54
N LEU A 129 9.49 -22.96 4.32
CA LEU A 129 8.06 -23.18 4.52
C LEU A 129 7.44 -22.00 5.29
N LEU A 130 8.08 -21.54 6.37
CA LEU A 130 7.67 -20.33 7.09
C LEU A 130 7.68 -19.09 6.19
N GLN A 131 8.70 -18.94 5.34
CA GLN A 131 8.76 -17.85 4.36
C GLN A 131 7.61 -17.93 3.34
N SER A 132 7.30 -19.12 2.83
CA SER A 132 6.17 -19.37 1.91
C SER A 132 4.85 -18.95 2.54
N VAL A 133 4.61 -19.41 3.78
CA VAL A 133 3.40 -19.06 4.55
C VAL A 133 3.31 -17.56 4.77
N PHE A 134 4.41 -16.92 5.16
CA PHE A 134 4.45 -15.48 5.37
C PHE A 134 4.13 -14.69 4.08
N ALA A 135 4.73 -15.06 2.95
CA ALA A 135 4.44 -14.44 1.65
C ALA A 135 2.96 -14.60 1.26
N LEU A 136 2.38 -15.74 1.56
CA LEU A 136 0.98 -16.06 1.26
C LEU A 136 0.01 -15.27 2.16
N LEU A 137 0.35 -15.05 3.44
CA LEU A 137 -0.37 -14.15 4.33
C LEU A 137 -0.35 -12.69 3.83
N LEU A 138 0.81 -12.21 3.38
CA LEU A 138 0.95 -10.87 2.80
C LEU A 138 0.10 -10.71 1.54
N TYR A 139 0.07 -11.74 0.69
CA TYR A 139 -0.79 -11.78 -0.48
C TYR A 139 -2.27 -11.65 -0.10
N PHE A 140 -2.75 -12.46 0.86
CA PHE A 140 -4.16 -12.40 1.27
C PHE A 140 -4.54 -11.06 1.88
N ARG A 141 -3.69 -10.51 2.74
CA ARG A 141 -3.90 -9.18 3.33
C ARG A 141 -4.06 -8.12 2.23
N LYS A 142 -3.13 -8.10 1.29
CA LYS A 142 -3.15 -7.12 0.19
C LYS A 142 -4.35 -7.31 -0.72
N ARG A 143 -4.70 -8.55 -1.07
CA ARG A 143 -5.88 -8.86 -1.88
C ARG A 143 -7.19 -8.44 -1.19
N LYS A 144 -7.25 -8.50 0.14
CA LYS A 144 -8.40 -7.99 0.91
C LYS A 144 -8.50 -6.46 0.83
N GLU A 145 -7.38 -5.76 0.99
CA GLU A 145 -7.31 -4.29 0.85
C GLU A 145 -7.73 -3.84 -0.57
N GLU A 146 -7.26 -4.54 -1.61
CA GLU A 146 -7.66 -4.29 -3.01
C GLU A 146 -9.17 -4.48 -3.24
N ARG A 147 -9.78 -5.52 -2.64
CA ARG A 147 -11.23 -5.75 -2.74
C ARG A 147 -12.03 -4.63 -2.07
N LEU A 148 -11.68 -4.27 -0.83
CA LEU A 148 -12.33 -3.20 -0.09
C LEU A 148 -12.24 -1.87 -0.85
N ARG A 149 -11.07 -1.56 -1.42
CA ARG A 149 -10.87 -0.39 -2.27
C ARG A 149 -11.78 -0.39 -3.49
N LYS A 150 -11.88 -1.52 -4.21
CA LYS A 150 -12.76 -1.64 -5.38
C LYS A 150 -14.24 -1.50 -5.01
N GLU A 151 -14.66 -2.04 -3.88
CA GLU A 151 -16.01 -1.86 -3.35
C GLU A 151 -16.30 -0.40 -2.99
N GLU A 152 -15.35 0.31 -2.36
CA GLU A 152 -15.48 1.73 -2.08
C GLU A 152 -15.56 2.58 -3.35
N ILE A 153 -14.73 2.30 -4.36
CA ILE A 153 -14.79 2.97 -5.66
C ILE A 153 -16.18 2.76 -6.28
N LYS A 154 -16.70 1.53 -6.28
CA LYS A 154 -18.03 1.21 -6.82
C LYS A 154 -19.14 1.97 -6.09
N LYS A 155 -19.07 2.07 -4.76
CA LYS A 155 -20.02 2.85 -3.94
C LYS A 155 -19.96 4.36 -4.16
N LEU A 156 -18.82 4.88 -4.65
CA LEU A 156 -18.63 6.31 -4.90
C LEU A 156 -19.02 6.71 -6.33
N ILE A 157 -19.01 5.75 -7.27
CA ILE A 157 -19.41 5.94 -8.67
C ILE A 157 -20.92 5.72 -8.86
N ASN A 158 -21.52 4.76 -8.15
CA ASN A 158 -22.97 4.54 -8.10
C ASN A 158 -23.66 5.51 -7.12
#